data_AF-A0A0Q1CG07-F1
#
_entry.id   AF-A0A0Q1CG07-F1
#
_cell.length_a   1.000
_cell.length_b   1.000
_cell.length_c   1.000
_cell.angle_alpha   90.00
_cell.angle_beta   90.00
_cell.angle_gamma   90.00
#
_symmetry.space_group_name_H-M   'P 1'
#
loop_
_entity.id
_entity.type
_entity.pdbx_description
1 polymer ?
#
loop_
_entity_poly.entity_id
_entity_poly.type
_entity_poly.pdbx_seq_one_letter_code
_entity_poly.pdbx_strand_id
1 'polypeptide(L)'
;MKKVIVLVLFFSFIELNAQTPTAGDLVGIHNVTTTEMNSIANPIEGSMVFNTTTKSIHFYSDSAWVEIPNVANSYIGAFQITGLGNQNIIGLPFEPSSITFSAHANVESYNLNSDNAVGNNNTGIANSFGTMNGFARNDGNTIVEQVIYVGGSGNSINDISRYASNSHCIGLRYGNQNGNNLGVTSATVTRFNTDGFTINTDSFADGIVVIYQAFR
;
A
#
# COMPACT_ATOMS: atom_id res chain seq x y z
N MET A 1 42.92 5.66 61.75
CA MET A 1 42.26 5.79 60.42
C MET A 1 43.34 5.80 59.36
N LYS A 2 43.46 4.78 58.50
CA LYS A 2 44.23 4.80 57.22
C LYS A 2 44.42 3.41 56.57
N LYS A 3 44.06 2.31 57.25
CA LYS A 3 44.13 0.95 56.68
C LYS A 3 42.87 0.47 55.94
N VAL A 4 41.81 1.29 55.90
CA VAL A 4 40.53 0.93 55.26
C VAL A 4 40.43 1.48 53.81
N ILE A 5 41.34 2.37 53.40
CA ILE A 5 41.32 2.98 52.06
C ILE A 5 41.84 2.03 50.97
N VAL A 6 42.54 0.94 51.34
CA VAL A 6 43.14 0.02 50.35
C VAL A 6 42.17 -1.07 49.89
N LEU A 7 41.04 -1.29 50.59
CA LEU A 7 40.09 -2.35 50.22
C LEU A 7 39.11 -1.95 49.10
N VAL A 8 38.97 -0.66 48.81
CA VAL A 8 37.99 -0.16 47.81
C VAL A 8 38.59 -0.02 46.41
N LEU A 9 39.92 -0.06 46.27
CA LEU A 9 40.60 -0.08 44.96
C LEU A 9 40.60 -1.46 44.27
N PHE A 10 39.97 -2.46 44.90
CA PHE A 10 39.78 -3.81 44.35
C PHE A 10 38.38 -4.06 43.77
N PHE A 11 37.57 -3.00 43.57
CA PHE A 11 36.46 -3.09 42.63
C PHE A 11 37.00 -2.93 41.21
N SER A 12 37.58 -4.03 40.77
CA SER A 12 37.75 -4.46 39.40
C SER A 12 36.71 -3.84 38.46
N PHE A 13 37.13 -2.84 37.70
CA PHE A 13 36.52 -2.46 36.43
C PHE A 13 36.75 -3.63 35.45
N ILE A 14 35.96 -4.69 35.59
CA ILE A 14 35.85 -5.71 34.54
C ILE A 14 34.96 -5.08 33.48
N GLU A 15 35.57 -4.38 32.54
CA GLU A 15 34.89 -4.00 31.32
C GLU A 15 34.69 -5.27 30.47
N LEU A 16 33.46 -5.79 30.49
CA LEU A 16 33.00 -6.78 29.53
C LEU A 16 32.95 -6.08 28.16
N ASN A 17 34.02 -6.24 27.38
CA ASN A 17 34.00 -5.88 25.97
C ASN A 17 33.16 -6.94 25.24
N ALA A 18 31.90 -6.64 24.95
CA ALA A 18 31.20 -7.36 23.89
C ALA A 18 31.96 -7.06 22.58
N GLN A 19 32.63 -8.07 22.02
CA GLN A 19 33.34 -7.89 20.75
C GLN A 19 32.31 -7.72 19.64
N THR A 20 32.19 -6.50 19.12
CA THR A 20 31.43 -6.25 17.89
C THR A 20 32.11 -7.04 16.77
N PRO A 21 31.39 -7.89 16.02
CA PRO A 21 31.96 -8.60 14.88
C PRO A 21 32.63 -7.61 13.91
N THR A 22 33.82 -7.95 13.46
CA THR A 22 34.50 -7.23 12.38
C THR A 22 33.92 -7.67 11.04
N ALA A 23 34.16 -6.91 9.98
CA ALA A 23 33.71 -7.29 8.63
C ALA A 23 34.21 -8.69 8.20
N GLY A 24 35.36 -9.13 8.72
CA GLY A 24 35.92 -10.46 8.46
C GLY A 24 35.25 -11.60 9.23
N ASP A 25 34.46 -11.30 10.26
CA ASP A 25 33.71 -12.28 11.05
C ASP A 25 32.33 -12.59 10.43
N LEU A 26 31.95 -11.89 9.36
CA LEU A 26 30.66 -12.05 8.69
C LEU A 26 30.69 -13.21 7.69
N VAL A 27 29.56 -13.92 7.58
CA VAL A 27 29.36 -14.91 6.51
C VAL A 27 29.01 -14.16 5.21
N GLY A 28 29.90 -14.28 4.22
CA GLY A 28 29.61 -13.86 2.85
C GLY A 28 28.93 -14.98 2.06
N ILE A 29 28.01 -14.61 1.16
CA ILE A 29 27.48 -15.51 0.13
C ILE A 29 27.99 -15.07 -1.25
N HIS A 30 27.85 -15.92 -2.26
CA HIS A 30 28.39 -15.62 -3.59
C HIS A 30 27.67 -14.43 -4.24
N ASN A 31 28.43 -13.42 -4.66
CA ASN A 31 27.92 -12.21 -5.30
C ASN A 31 27.90 -12.39 -6.82
N VAL A 32 26.75 -12.15 -7.44
CA VAL A 32 26.55 -12.23 -8.90
C VAL A 32 25.68 -11.08 -9.37
N THR A 33 25.75 -10.71 -10.64
CA THR A 33 24.74 -9.85 -11.30
C THR A 33 23.50 -10.67 -11.67
N THR A 34 22.39 -10.02 -12.02
CA THR A 34 21.19 -10.73 -12.53
C THR A 34 21.52 -11.61 -13.74
N THR A 35 22.37 -11.13 -14.64
CA THR A 35 22.78 -11.88 -15.84
C THR A 35 23.60 -13.12 -15.48
N GLU A 36 24.58 -12.97 -14.58
CA GLU A 36 25.40 -14.10 -14.12
C GLU A 36 24.55 -15.12 -13.36
N MET A 37 23.68 -14.68 -12.45
CA MET A 37 22.74 -15.53 -11.72
C MET A 37 21.88 -16.38 -12.66
N ASN A 38 21.29 -15.76 -13.69
CA ASN A 38 20.45 -16.44 -14.68
C ASN A 38 21.25 -17.35 -15.63
N SER A 39 22.57 -17.21 -15.69
CA SER A 39 23.46 -18.05 -16.50
C SER A 39 24.01 -19.29 -15.76
N ILE A 40 23.76 -19.40 -14.45
CA ILE A 40 24.18 -20.56 -13.66
C ILE A 40 23.48 -21.81 -14.21
N ALA A 41 24.26 -22.76 -14.72
CA ALA A 41 23.74 -24.02 -15.24
C ALA A 41 23.46 -25.01 -14.11
N ASN A 42 22.32 -25.71 -14.18
CA ASN A 42 21.90 -26.72 -13.20
C ASN A 42 21.99 -26.27 -11.72
N PRO A 43 21.44 -25.11 -11.35
CA PRO A 43 21.38 -24.69 -9.95
C PRO A 43 20.65 -25.72 -9.09
N ILE A 44 21.12 -25.90 -7.87
CA ILE A 44 20.57 -26.86 -6.90
C ILE A 44 19.51 -26.16 -6.05
N GLU A 45 18.37 -26.80 -5.82
CA GLU A 45 17.31 -26.31 -4.94
C GLU A 45 17.86 -25.87 -3.57
N GLY A 46 17.43 -24.69 -3.10
CA GLY A 46 17.90 -24.08 -1.86
C GLY A 46 19.23 -23.34 -1.95
N SER A 47 19.89 -23.30 -3.11
CA SER A 47 21.09 -22.48 -3.31
C SER A 47 20.80 -21.00 -3.08
N MET A 48 21.72 -20.26 -2.45
CA MET A 48 21.58 -18.83 -2.19
C MET A 48 22.70 -18.02 -2.84
N VAL A 49 22.35 -16.86 -3.38
CA VAL A 49 23.29 -15.88 -3.92
C VAL A 49 22.89 -14.47 -3.51
N PHE A 50 23.83 -13.54 -3.50
CA PHE A 50 23.53 -12.12 -3.41
C PHE A 50 23.57 -11.51 -4.82
N ASN A 51 22.42 -11.03 -5.29
CA ASN A 51 22.32 -10.36 -6.57
C ASN A 51 22.73 -8.88 -6.40
N THR A 52 23.87 -8.52 -6.97
CA THR A 52 24.44 -7.17 -6.89
C THR A 52 23.67 -6.12 -7.69
N THR A 53 22.86 -6.54 -8.67
CA THR A 53 22.00 -5.64 -9.47
C THR A 53 20.78 -5.19 -8.66
N THR A 54 20.08 -6.13 -8.02
CA THR A 54 18.90 -5.85 -7.18
C THR A 54 19.25 -5.55 -5.71
N LYS A 55 20.50 -5.80 -5.33
CA LYS A 55 21.06 -5.66 -3.96
C LYS A 55 20.35 -6.55 -2.94
N SER A 56 19.84 -7.70 -3.37
CA SER A 56 19.01 -8.61 -2.57
C SER A 56 19.52 -10.05 -2.66
N ILE A 57 19.24 -10.82 -1.60
CA ILE A 57 19.50 -12.25 -1.60
C ILE A 57 18.48 -12.92 -2.52
N HIS A 58 18.91 -13.89 -3.30
CA HIS A 58 18.03 -14.78 -4.06
C HIS A 58 18.28 -16.21 -3.62
N PHE A 59 17.23 -17.02 -3.56
CA PHE A 59 17.33 -18.46 -3.37
C PHE A 59 16.73 -19.20 -4.56
N TYR A 60 17.33 -20.32 -4.95
CA TYR A 60 16.80 -21.13 -6.03
C TYR A 60 15.69 -22.04 -5.50
N SER A 61 14.48 -21.88 -6.04
CA SER A 61 13.29 -22.63 -5.65
C SER A 61 12.41 -22.91 -6.86
N ASP A 62 11.83 -24.10 -6.95
CA ASP A 62 10.86 -24.47 -8.00
C ASP A 62 11.35 -24.14 -9.42
N SER A 63 12.61 -24.42 -9.70
CA SER A 63 13.30 -24.12 -10.97
C SER A 63 13.49 -22.64 -11.31
N ALA A 64 13.34 -21.73 -10.34
CA ALA A 64 13.52 -20.29 -10.52
C ALA A 64 14.35 -19.65 -9.39
N TRP A 65 15.00 -18.52 -9.70
CA TRP A 65 15.58 -17.67 -8.66
C TRP A 65 14.49 -16.80 -8.04
N VAL A 66 14.25 -16.98 -6.75
CA VAL A 66 13.27 -16.21 -5.97
C VAL A 66 14.00 -15.16 -5.15
N GLU A 67 13.62 -13.89 -5.33
CA GLU A 67 14.15 -12.78 -4.54
C GLU A 67 13.66 -12.88 -3.09
N ILE A 68 14.57 -12.69 -2.13
CA ILE A 68 14.25 -12.36 -0.74
C ILE A 68 14.25 -10.83 -0.66
N PRO A 69 13.08 -10.19 -0.52
CA PRO A 69 12.97 -8.74 -0.64
C PRO A 69 13.82 -8.04 0.42
N ASN A 70 14.62 -7.07 -0.04
CA ASN A 70 15.45 -6.19 0.80
C ASN A 70 14.77 -4.85 1.11
N VAL A 71 13.55 -4.65 0.60
CA VAL A 71 12.69 -3.48 0.81
C VAL A 71 11.34 -3.93 1.35
N ALA A 72 10.56 -2.99 1.87
CA ALA A 72 9.19 -3.28 2.30
C ALA A 72 8.37 -3.85 1.13
N ASN A 73 7.64 -4.95 1.39
CA ASN A 73 6.74 -5.56 0.40
C ASN A 73 5.35 -4.91 0.35
N SER A 74 5.11 -3.96 1.26
CA SER A 74 3.86 -3.21 1.30
C SER A 74 4.10 -1.76 1.66
N TYR A 75 3.31 -0.86 1.08
CA TYR A 75 3.30 0.56 1.39
C TYR A 75 1.86 1.04 1.57
N ILE A 76 1.59 1.81 2.62
CA ILE A 76 0.27 2.37 2.89
C ILE A 76 0.34 3.89 2.70
N GLY A 77 -0.63 4.44 1.98
CA GLY A 77 -0.75 5.88 1.79
C GLY A 77 -2.19 6.32 1.61
N ALA A 78 -2.36 7.60 1.35
CA ALA A 78 -3.64 8.17 0.98
C ALA A 78 -3.48 9.21 -0.12
N PHE A 79 -4.53 9.43 -0.90
CA PHE A 79 -4.63 10.52 -1.87
C PHE A 79 -6.06 11.07 -1.91
N GLN A 80 -6.25 12.23 -2.53
CA GLN A 80 -7.56 12.81 -2.78
C GLN A 80 -7.92 12.76 -4.26
N ILE A 81 -9.15 12.37 -4.57
CA ILE A 81 -9.79 12.63 -5.85
C ILE A 81 -10.59 13.92 -5.70
N THR A 82 -10.24 14.94 -6.49
CA THR A 82 -10.89 16.27 -6.46
C THR A 82 -11.52 16.66 -7.79
N GLY A 83 -11.46 15.79 -8.79
CA GLY A 83 -12.03 15.99 -10.12
C GLY A 83 -11.75 14.82 -11.06
N LEU A 84 -12.17 14.99 -12.32
CA LEU A 84 -11.91 14.05 -13.42
C LEU A 84 -10.45 14.09 -13.87
N GLY A 85 -10.00 12.99 -14.49
CA GLY A 85 -8.73 12.91 -15.20
C GLY A 85 -7.66 12.08 -14.48
N ASN A 86 -6.43 12.19 -14.98
CA ASN A 86 -5.31 11.39 -14.52
C ASN A 86 -4.65 11.98 -13.28
N GLN A 87 -4.27 11.12 -12.34
CA GLN A 87 -3.46 11.47 -11.18
C GLN A 87 -2.33 10.45 -11.03
N ASN A 88 -1.11 10.94 -10.85
CA ASN A 88 0.06 10.10 -10.56
C ASN A 88 0.27 10.05 -9.05
N ILE A 89 0.26 8.84 -8.50
CA ILE A 89 0.63 8.56 -7.12
C ILE A 89 2.08 8.09 -7.16
N ILE A 90 2.99 8.86 -6.55
CA ILE A 90 4.45 8.67 -6.63
C ILE A 90 5.05 8.56 -5.23
N GLY A 91 6.31 8.16 -5.14
CA GLY A 91 7.06 8.08 -3.88
C GLY A 91 6.91 6.74 -3.15
N LEU A 92 6.34 5.72 -3.81
CA LEU A 92 6.40 4.35 -3.32
C LEU A 92 7.84 3.83 -3.49
N PRO A 93 8.36 3.01 -2.56
CA PRO A 93 9.73 2.51 -2.62
C PRO A 93 9.92 1.36 -3.64
N PHE A 94 8.88 1.03 -4.43
CA PHE A 94 8.86 -0.05 -5.40
C PHE A 94 7.76 0.16 -6.46
N GLU A 95 7.87 -0.56 -7.57
CA GLU A 95 6.78 -0.74 -8.53
C GLU A 95 5.74 -1.72 -7.94
N PRO A 96 4.49 -1.31 -7.75
CA PRO A 96 3.48 -2.22 -7.23
C PRO A 96 3.05 -3.25 -8.27
N SER A 97 2.73 -4.47 -7.82
CA SER A 97 2.00 -5.47 -8.62
C SER A 97 0.52 -5.53 -8.26
N SER A 98 0.12 -5.04 -7.09
CA SER A 98 -1.28 -4.91 -6.71
C SER A 98 -1.50 -3.79 -5.69
N ILE A 99 -2.71 -3.25 -5.69
CA ILE A 99 -3.14 -2.19 -4.76
C ILE A 99 -4.56 -2.50 -4.31
N THR A 100 -4.82 -2.36 -3.01
CA THR A 100 -6.17 -2.33 -2.45
C THR A 100 -6.53 -0.90 -2.05
N PHE A 101 -7.80 -0.54 -2.21
CA PHE A 101 -8.33 0.80 -1.95
C PHE A 101 -9.51 0.73 -1.00
N SER A 102 -9.63 1.73 -0.13
CA SER A 102 -10.79 1.97 0.70
C SER A 102 -11.11 3.46 0.74
N ALA A 103 -12.39 3.80 0.65
CA ALA A 103 -12.86 5.18 0.74
C ALA A 103 -14.27 5.24 1.30
N HIS A 104 -14.65 6.43 1.74
CA HIS A 104 -15.95 6.73 2.31
C HIS A 104 -16.57 7.91 1.58
N ALA A 105 -17.88 7.84 1.38
CA ALA A 105 -18.64 8.96 0.83
C ALA A 105 -18.53 10.17 1.76
N ASN A 106 -18.39 11.38 1.20
CA ASN A 106 -18.43 12.65 1.91
C ASN A 106 -17.27 12.85 2.91
N VAL A 107 -16.12 12.22 2.63
CA VAL A 107 -14.85 12.47 3.33
C VAL A 107 -13.88 13.03 2.30
N GLU A 108 -13.98 14.33 2.03
CA GLU A 108 -13.26 14.94 0.90
C GLU A 108 -11.86 15.48 1.28
N SER A 109 -11.55 15.54 2.58
CA SER A 109 -10.31 16.12 3.13
C SER A 109 -9.60 15.15 4.06
N TYR A 110 -8.25 15.14 4.03
CA TYR A 110 -7.43 14.37 4.99
C TYR A 110 -7.72 14.74 6.45
N ASN A 111 -8.17 15.97 6.68
CA ASN A 111 -8.53 16.49 7.98
C ASN A 111 -9.95 17.06 7.87
N LEU A 112 -10.94 16.24 8.21
CA LEU A 112 -12.34 16.61 8.25
C LEU A 112 -12.93 16.21 9.61
N ASN A 113 -13.47 17.18 10.33
CA ASN A 113 -14.16 16.98 11.61
C ASN A 113 -15.27 18.03 11.76
N SER A 114 -16.27 17.91 10.90
CA SER A 114 -17.47 18.73 10.90
C SER A 114 -18.65 17.88 10.42
N ASP A 115 -19.86 18.36 10.62
CA ASP A 115 -21.00 17.83 9.87
C ASP A 115 -20.90 18.21 8.39
N ASN A 116 -21.83 17.68 7.59
CA ASN A 116 -21.94 17.98 6.16
C ASN A 116 -22.47 19.40 5.88
N ALA A 117 -22.72 20.22 6.92
CA ALA A 117 -23.18 21.61 6.85
C ALA A 117 -24.38 21.86 5.91
N VAL A 118 -25.17 20.84 5.61
CA VAL A 118 -26.40 20.96 4.82
C VAL A 118 -27.62 20.92 5.72
N GLY A 119 -28.71 21.56 5.26
CA GLY A 119 -29.96 21.60 6.02
C GLY A 119 -30.54 20.21 6.30
N ASN A 120 -31.39 20.14 7.33
CA ASN A 120 -32.11 18.92 7.70
C ASN A 120 -32.90 18.36 6.53
N ASN A 121 -33.00 17.03 6.47
CA ASN A 121 -33.73 16.30 5.44
C ASN A 121 -33.20 16.53 4.01
N ASN A 122 -31.92 16.89 3.84
CA ASN A 122 -31.31 17.05 2.52
C ASN A 122 -31.34 15.74 1.72
N THR A 123 -31.83 15.79 0.49
CA THR A 123 -31.97 14.63 -0.40
C THR A 123 -30.78 14.48 -1.36
N GLY A 124 -29.79 15.37 -1.28
CA GLY A 124 -28.62 15.39 -2.17
C GLY A 124 -27.44 14.55 -1.69
N ILE A 125 -26.37 14.57 -2.48
CA ILE A 125 -25.08 13.87 -2.28
C ILE A 125 -24.53 14.08 -0.87
N ALA A 126 -24.58 15.31 -0.35
CA ALA A 126 -24.09 15.66 0.98
C ALA A 126 -24.71 14.86 2.13
N ASN A 127 -25.86 14.22 1.92
CA ASN A 127 -26.53 13.37 2.93
C ASN A 127 -26.47 11.87 2.59
N SER A 128 -25.68 11.48 1.60
CA SER A 128 -25.31 10.10 1.32
C SER A 128 -24.18 9.68 2.26
N PHE A 129 -24.18 8.43 2.70
CA PHE A 129 -23.05 7.83 3.43
C PHE A 129 -22.79 6.44 2.88
N GLY A 130 -21.57 5.93 3.02
CA GLY A 130 -21.24 4.58 2.61
C GLY A 130 -19.75 4.35 2.52
N THR A 131 -19.37 3.12 2.20
CA THR A 131 -17.97 2.68 2.12
C THR A 131 -17.77 1.80 0.92
N MET A 132 -16.59 1.91 0.32
CA MET A 132 -16.13 1.04 -0.75
C MET A 132 -14.85 0.30 -0.35
N ASN A 133 -14.71 -0.90 -0.90
CA ASN A 133 -13.43 -1.61 -0.96
C ASN A 133 -13.20 -2.04 -2.39
N GLY A 134 -11.99 -1.84 -2.90
CA GLY A 134 -11.63 -2.26 -4.24
C GLY A 134 -10.17 -2.65 -4.36
N PHE A 135 -9.80 -3.19 -5.52
CA PHE A 135 -8.42 -3.52 -5.83
C PHE A 135 -8.12 -3.32 -7.32
N ALA A 136 -6.83 -3.17 -7.60
CA ALA A 136 -6.24 -3.30 -8.93
C ALA A 136 -5.03 -4.23 -8.83
N ARG A 137 -4.89 -5.18 -9.77
CA ARG A 137 -3.76 -6.11 -9.84
C ARG A 137 -3.21 -6.18 -11.25
N ASN A 138 -1.90 -6.09 -11.38
CA ASN A 138 -1.20 -6.28 -12.63
C ASN A 138 -1.04 -7.78 -12.91
N ASP A 139 -1.79 -8.30 -13.89
CA ASP A 139 -1.68 -9.67 -14.39
C ASP A 139 -0.86 -9.69 -15.70
N GLY A 140 0.22 -8.91 -15.74
CA GLY A 140 1.17 -8.80 -16.86
C GLY A 140 0.72 -7.80 -17.93
N ASN A 141 -0.19 -8.23 -18.82
CA ASN A 141 -0.67 -7.39 -19.94
C ASN A 141 -2.00 -6.69 -19.64
N THR A 142 -2.64 -7.04 -18.53
CA THR A 142 -3.95 -6.54 -18.14
C THR A 142 -3.96 -6.14 -16.68
N ILE A 143 -4.72 -5.10 -16.37
CA ILE A 143 -5.01 -4.73 -15.00
C ILE A 143 -6.38 -5.31 -14.66
N VAL A 144 -6.42 -6.23 -13.71
CA VAL A 144 -7.66 -6.81 -13.19
C VAL A 144 -8.12 -5.96 -12.02
N GLU A 145 -9.39 -5.58 -12.03
CA GLU A 145 -9.97 -4.69 -11.03
C GLU A 145 -11.29 -5.21 -10.50
N GLN A 146 -11.62 -4.80 -9.29
CA GLN A 146 -12.95 -4.90 -8.74
C GLN A 146 -13.15 -3.83 -7.68
N VAL A 147 -14.36 -3.29 -7.60
CA VAL A 147 -14.80 -2.50 -6.46
C VAL A 147 -16.19 -2.93 -6.05
N ILE A 148 -16.47 -2.86 -4.75
CA ILE A 148 -17.80 -2.99 -4.18
C ILE A 148 -18.06 -1.82 -3.23
N TYR A 149 -19.29 -1.34 -3.24
CA TYR A 149 -19.78 -0.24 -2.41
C TYR A 149 -21.16 -0.56 -1.86
N VAL A 150 -21.36 -0.17 -0.61
CA VAL A 150 -22.67 -0.12 0.04
C VAL A 150 -22.82 1.20 0.77
N GLY A 151 -24.00 1.79 0.65
CA GLY A 151 -24.32 3.05 1.31
C GLY A 151 -25.81 3.35 1.36
N GLY A 152 -26.17 4.43 2.01
CA GLY A 152 -27.56 4.87 2.18
C GLY A 152 -27.63 6.39 2.28
N SER A 153 -28.78 6.88 2.75
CA SER A 153 -29.00 8.30 2.99
C SER A 153 -29.34 8.53 4.46
N GLY A 154 -28.88 9.64 5.05
CA GLY A 154 -29.26 10.04 6.40
C GLY A 154 -30.77 10.21 6.58
N ASN A 155 -31.51 10.44 5.49
CA ASN A 155 -32.97 10.57 5.51
C ASN A 155 -33.72 9.24 5.55
N SER A 156 -33.10 8.15 5.10
CA SER A 156 -33.74 6.84 5.03
C SER A 156 -32.72 5.71 4.91
N ILE A 157 -32.89 4.67 5.73
CA ILE A 157 -31.97 3.52 5.81
C ILE A 157 -32.56 2.26 5.14
N ASN A 158 -33.86 2.23 4.85
CA ASN A 158 -34.50 1.04 4.30
C ASN A 158 -34.32 0.89 2.77
N ASP A 159 -34.07 1.98 2.05
CA ASP A 159 -33.75 1.98 0.63
C ASP A 159 -32.31 2.45 0.41
N ILE A 160 -31.44 1.50 0.07
CA ILE A 160 -29.98 1.67 0.09
C ILE A 160 -29.37 1.70 -1.31
N SER A 161 -28.26 2.43 -1.44
CA SER A 161 -27.45 2.51 -2.64
C SER A 161 -26.37 1.43 -2.65
N ARG A 162 -26.16 0.80 -3.81
CA ARG A 162 -25.16 -0.26 -4.01
C ARG A 162 -24.47 -0.04 -5.35
N TYR A 163 -23.17 -0.31 -5.39
CA TYR A 163 -22.39 -0.24 -6.62
C TYR A 163 -21.32 -1.33 -6.62
N ALA A 164 -21.10 -1.94 -7.76
CA ALA A 164 -20.01 -2.88 -7.98
C ALA A 164 -19.57 -2.77 -9.43
N SER A 165 -18.27 -2.91 -9.66
CA SER A 165 -17.68 -2.83 -11.00
C SER A 165 -16.44 -3.70 -11.06
N ASN A 166 -16.27 -4.44 -12.16
CA ASN A 166 -15.08 -5.24 -12.46
C ASN A 166 -14.12 -4.54 -13.45
N SER A 167 -14.39 -3.27 -13.75
CA SER A 167 -13.58 -2.43 -14.64
C SER A 167 -13.06 -1.17 -13.94
N HIS A 168 -13.22 -1.11 -12.62
CA HIS A 168 -12.81 0.01 -11.78
C HIS A 168 -12.31 -0.52 -10.44
N CYS A 169 -11.28 0.12 -9.88
CA CYS A 169 -10.76 -0.18 -8.56
C CYS A 169 -11.32 0.75 -7.46
N ILE A 170 -11.95 1.86 -7.87
CA ILE A 170 -12.56 2.86 -6.99
C ILE A 170 -13.97 3.16 -7.51
N GLY A 171 -14.94 3.22 -6.60
CA GLY A 171 -16.34 3.46 -6.94
C GLY A 171 -17.18 3.76 -5.72
N LEU A 172 -17.62 5.01 -5.57
CA LEU A 172 -18.57 5.46 -4.56
C LEU A 172 -19.82 5.99 -5.25
N ARG A 173 -20.97 5.39 -4.97
CA ARG A 173 -22.27 5.78 -5.55
C ARG A 173 -23.09 6.57 -4.55
N TYR A 174 -23.40 7.80 -4.88
CA TYR A 174 -24.20 8.68 -4.04
C TYR A 174 -25.68 8.45 -4.29
N GLY A 175 -26.43 8.21 -3.21
CA GLY A 175 -27.86 7.92 -3.25
C GLY A 175 -28.69 9.02 -2.60
N ASN A 176 -29.91 9.25 -3.10
CA ASN A 176 -30.89 10.05 -2.37
C ASN A 176 -31.62 9.20 -1.31
N GLN A 177 -32.65 9.78 -0.68
CA GLN A 177 -33.46 9.15 0.37
C GLN A 177 -34.23 7.89 -0.07
N ASN A 178 -34.32 7.63 -1.38
CA ASN A 178 -34.97 6.45 -1.95
C ASN A 178 -33.94 5.58 -2.71
N GLY A 179 -32.67 5.61 -2.32
CA GLY A 179 -31.60 4.85 -2.99
C GLY A 179 -31.32 5.24 -4.44
N ASN A 180 -31.98 6.27 -4.98
CA ASN A 180 -31.83 6.67 -6.38
C ASN A 180 -30.43 7.26 -6.62
N ASN A 181 -29.84 6.92 -7.77
CA ASN A 181 -28.51 7.39 -8.14
C ASN A 181 -28.47 8.91 -8.29
N LEU A 182 -27.60 9.57 -7.55
CA LEU A 182 -27.26 10.99 -7.73
C LEU A 182 -25.93 11.18 -8.46
N GLY A 183 -25.13 10.13 -8.60
CA GLY A 183 -23.82 10.18 -9.23
C GLY A 183 -22.88 9.13 -8.67
N VAL A 184 -21.75 8.93 -9.36
CA VAL A 184 -20.67 8.04 -8.93
C VAL A 184 -19.35 8.80 -9.02
N THR A 185 -18.50 8.65 -8.02
CA THR A 185 -17.06 8.93 -8.16
C THR A 185 -16.34 7.61 -8.39
N SER A 186 -15.79 7.40 -9.58
CA SER A 186 -15.12 6.16 -9.99
C SER A 186 -13.76 6.43 -10.60
N ALA A 187 -12.84 5.48 -10.40
CA ALA A 187 -11.53 5.52 -11.02
C ALA A 187 -10.97 4.11 -11.27
N THR A 188 -10.06 4.04 -12.24
CA THR A 188 -9.31 2.83 -12.64
C THR A 188 -7.81 3.11 -12.57
N VAL A 189 -7.01 2.10 -12.20
CA VAL A 189 -5.56 2.15 -12.37
C VAL A 189 -5.25 1.92 -13.85
N THR A 190 -4.58 2.90 -14.46
CA THR A 190 -4.19 2.84 -15.87
C THR A 190 -2.77 2.33 -16.07
N ARG A 191 -1.93 2.42 -15.03
CA ARG A 191 -0.52 2.00 -15.08
C ARG A 191 0.06 1.78 -13.69
N PHE A 192 0.88 0.74 -13.55
CA PHE A 192 1.84 0.58 -12.46
C PHE A 192 3.19 1.16 -12.90
N ASN A 193 3.80 1.99 -12.07
CA ASN A 193 5.03 2.75 -12.37
C ASN A 193 6.14 2.31 -11.43
N THR A 194 7.39 2.59 -11.80
CA THR A 194 8.59 2.20 -11.01
C THR A 194 8.59 2.62 -9.55
N ASP A 195 7.89 3.72 -9.22
CA ASP A 195 7.81 4.33 -7.89
C ASP A 195 6.36 4.65 -7.50
N GLY A 196 5.38 3.96 -8.08
CA GLY A 196 3.97 4.30 -7.85
C GLY A 196 2.98 3.73 -8.86
N PHE A 197 1.92 4.48 -9.12
CA PHE A 197 0.86 4.10 -10.06
C PHE A 197 0.10 5.33 -10.57
N THR A 198 -0.60 5.17 -11.69
CA THR A 198 -1.45 6.21 -12.29
C THR A 198 -2.89 5.76 -12.24
N ILE A 199 -3.77 6.61 -11.72
CA ILE A 199 -5.22 6.43 -11.79
C ILE A 199 -5.84 7.37 -12.81
N ASN A 200 -7.00 7.00 -13.35
CA ASN A 200 -7.87 7.88 -14.09
C ASN A 200 -9.25 7.91 -13.42
N THR A 201 -9.68 9.10 -13.00
CA THR A 201 -11.05 9.35 -12.56
C THR A 201 -11.90 9.65 -13.79
N ASP A 202 -12.79 8.72 -14.14
CA ASP A 202 -13.63 8.80 -15.34
C ASP A 202 -15.06 9.24 -15.03
N SER A 203 -15.50 9.12 -13.77
CA SER A 203 -16.73 9.69 -13.24
C SER A 203 -16.47 10.41 -11.92
N PHE A 204 -17.04 11.60 -11.77
CA PHE A 204 -16.82 12.44 -10.59
C PHE A 204 -18.14 13.08 -10.15
N ALA A 205 -18.66 12.62 -9.01
CA ALA A 205 -19.85 13.17 -8.38
C ALA A 205 -19.50 14.03 -7.15
N ASP A 206 -18.48 13.63 -6.39
CA ASP A 206 -17.95 14.39 -5.26
C ASP A 206 -16.48 14.03 -4.96
N GLY A 207 -15.80 14.91 -4.23
CA GLY A 207 -14.43 14.71 -3.77
C GLY A 207 -14.31 13.63 -2.70
N ILE A 208 -13.20 12.90 -2.66
CA ILE A 208 -12.98 11.83 -1.67
C ILE A 208 -11.51 11.68 -1.31
N VAL A 209 -11.26 11.27 -0.08
CA VAL A 209 -9.99 10.69 0.36
C VAL A 209 -10.04 9.17 0.15
N VAL A 210 -8.99 8.65 -0.48
CA VAL A 210 -8.79 7.22 -0.70
C VAL A 210 -7.56 6.80 0.07
N ILE A 211 -7.72 5.80 0.95
CA ILE A 211 -6.60 5.08 1.55
C ILE A 211 -6.26 3.91 0.63
N TYR A 212 -4.97 3.68 0.42
CA TYR A 212 -4.50 2.54 -0.36
C TYR A 212 -3.41 1.77 0.37
N GLN A 213 -3.33 0.48 0.06
CA GLN A 213 -2.19 -0.37 0.38
C GLN A 213 -1.67 -0.99 -0.90
N ALA A 214 -0.43 -0.67 -1.25
CA ALA A 214 0.28 -1.19 -2.41
C ALA A 214 1.16 -2.36 -2.00
N PHE A 215 1.29 -3.34 -2.87
CA PHE A 215 2.12 -4.53 -2.70
C PHE A 215 3.07 -4.69 -3.87
N ARG A 216 4.29 -5.12 -3.59
CA ARG A 216 5.29 -5.49 -4.60
C ARG A 216 5.01 -6.89 -5.13
#